data_AF-A0A0K0D3T9-F1
#
_entry.id   AF-A0A0K0D3T9-F1
#
_cell.length_a   1.000
_cell.length_b   1.000
_cell.length_c   1.000
_cell.angle_alpha   90.00
_cell.angle_beta   90.00
_cell.angle_gamma   90.00
#
_symmetry.space_group_name_H-M   'P 1'
#
loop_
_entity.id
_entity.type
_entity.pdbx_description
1 polymer ?
#
loop_
_entity_poly.entity_id
_entity_poly.type
_entity_poly.pdbx_seq_one_letter_code
_entity_poly.pdbx_strand_id
1 'polypeptide(L)'
;FTNPRCVCDQCGKSYASTSNLSRHKQTHRSLDSEYAKQCPHCDRVYVSMPALSMHILTHKASHKCSVCGKVFSRLWLLQGHLRSHTGQRPFGCAHCGKNFADRSNLRAHILTHTGL
;
A
#
# COMPACT_ATOMS: atom_id res chain seq x y z
N PHE A 1 -1.71 -2.49 38.52
CA PHE A 1 -1.01 -3.68 37.98
C PHE A 1 -0.94 -3.57 36.47
N THR A 2 0.21 -3.15 35.92
CA THR A 2 0.38 -2.95 34.47
C THR A 2 0.58 -4.30 33.79
N ASN A 3 -0.33 -4.65 32.87
CA ASN A 3 -0.30 -5.88 32.06
C ASN A 3 1.08 -6.05 31.38
N PRO A 4 1.80 -7.19 31.54
CA PRO A 4 3.12 -7.38 30.95
C PRO A 4 3.05 -7.30 29.42
N ARG A 5 3.59 -6.22 28.87
CA ARG A 5 3.70 -6.04 27.42
C ARG A 5 4.77 -6.98 26.89
N CYS A 6 4.44 -7.73 25.84
CA CYS A 6 5.40 -8.58 25.14
C CYS A 6 6.30 -7.69 24.30
N VAL A 7 7.58 -7.60 24.65
CA VAL A 7 8.54 -6.72 23.96
C VAL A 7 9.32 -7.54 22.93
N CYS A 8 9.48 -6.99 21.72
CA CYS A 8 10.40 -7.56 20.74
C CYS A 8 11.84 -7.26 21.13
N ASP A 9 12.63 -8.32 21.25
CA ASP A 9 14.06 -8.33 21.53
C ASP A 9 14.92 -7.73 20.41
N GLN A 10 14.41 -7.67 19.17
CA GLN A 10 15.15 -7.17 18.01
C GLN A 10 14.94 -5.67 17.74
N CYS A 11 13.79 -5.10 18.14
CA CYS A 11 13.47 -3.69 17.86
C CYS A 11 12.83 -2.93 19.04
N GLY A 12 12.67 -3.57 20.20
CA GLY A 12 12.12 -2.95 21.42
C GLY A 12 10.62 -2.66 21.40
N LYS A 13 9.88 -3.01 20.33
CA LYS A 13 8.44 -2.72 20.23
C LYS A 13 7.60 -3.57 21.19
N SER A 14 6.63 -2.92 21.82
CA SER A 14 5.75 -3.53 22.83
C SER A 14 4.41 -3.95 22.24
N TYR A 15 3.97 -5.17 22.52
CA TYR A 15 2.74 -5.76 22.03
C TYR A 15 1.83 -6.19 23.19
N ALA A 16 0.52 -6.12 22.95
CA ALA A 16 -0.49 -6.51 23.94
C ALA A 16 -0.62 -8.03 24.14
N SER A 17 -0.04 -8.84 23.24
CA SER A 17 -0.08 -10.31 23.34
C SER A 17 1.14 -10.97 22.69
N THR A 18 1.42 -12.21 23.11
CA THR A 18 2.50 -13.06 22.58
C THR A 18 2.25 -13.43 21.12
N SER A 19 1.01 -13.72 20.70
CA SER A 19 0.66 -14.02 19.31
C SER A 19 0.96 -12.84 18.38
N ASN A 20 0.71 -11.61 18.84
CA ASN A 20 1.04 -10.39 18.09
C ASN A 20 2.56 -10.19 17.99
N LEU A 21 3.29 -10.45 19.08
CA LEU A 21 4.74 -10.45 19.07
C LEU A 21 5.30 -11.53 18.12
N SER A 22 4.76 -12.76 18.11
CA SER A 22 5.21 -13.84 17.22
C SER A 22 4.98 -13.51 15.76
N ARG A 23 3.80 -12.96 15.41
CA ARG A 23 3.53 -12.47 14.05
C ARG A 23 4.47 -11.32 13.66
N HIS A 24 4.78 -10.43 14.60
CA HIS A 24 5.78 -9.39 14.38
C HIS A 24 7.18 -9.96 14.21
N LYS A 25 7.60 -10.97 14.98
CA LYS A 25 8.92 -11.62 14.81
C LYS A 25 9.11 -12.20 13.40
N GLN A 26 8.02 -12.56 12.71
CA GLN A 26 8.08 -12.97 11.31
C GLN A 26 8.48 -11.83 10.35
N THR A 27 8.28 -10.56 10.72
CA THR A 27 8.76 -9.42 9.91
C THR A 27 10.29 -9.29 9.96
N HIS A 28 10.92 -9.82 11.01
CA HIS A 28 12.38 -9.88 11.14
C HIS A 28 12.99 -11.14 10.55
N ARG A 29 12.20 -12.19 10.29
CA ARG A 29 12.64 -13.48 9.75
C ARG A 29 13.08 -13.42 8.27
N SER A 30 13.20 -12.23 7.71
CA SER A 30 13.66 -11.97 6.34
C SER A 30 15.15 -11.62 6.25
N LEU A 31 15.92 -11.76 7.35
CA LEU A 31 17.36 -11.44 7.39
C LEU A 31 18.25 -12.51 6.72
N ASP A 32 17.69 -13.63 6.26
CA ASP A 32 18.45 -14.74 5.65
C ASP A 32 18.78 -14.48 4.15
N SER A 33 18.40 -13.33 3.60
CA SER A 33 18.77 -12.90 2.24
C SER A 33 19.61 -11.63 2.33
N GLU A 34 20.87 -11.71 1.87
CA GLU A 34 21.85 -10.61 1.86
C GLU A 34 21.35 -9.33 1.15
N TYR A 35 20.26 -9.44 0.38
CA TYR A 35 19.63 -8.35 -0.37
C TYR A 35 18.41 -7.70 0.34
N ALA A 36 17.99 -8.21 1.50
CA ALA A 36 16.87 -7.67 2.25
C ALA A 36 17.24 -6.34 2.93
N LYS A 37 16.45 -5.28 2.68
CA LYS A 37 16.66 -3.95 3.25
C LYS A 37 15.48 -3.51 4.10
N GLN A 38 15.77 -3.06 5.31
CA GLN A 38 14.78 -2.50 6.23
C GLN A 38 14.46 -1.04 5.88
N CYS A 39 13.21 -0.63 6.09
CA CYS A 39 12.81 0.75 5.97
C CYS A 39 13.45 1.63 7.06
N PRO A 40 14.01 2.81 6.73
CA PRO A 40 14.60 3.72 7.72
C PRO A 40 13.57 4.37 8.66
N HIS A 41 12.28 4.26 8.35
CA HIS A 41 11.19 4.88 9.12
C HIS A 41 10.28 3.85 9.82
N CYS A 42 10.44 2.55 9.57
CA CYS A 42 9.67 1.49 10.24
C CYS A 42 10.32 0.10 10.08
N ASP A 43 9.85 -0.90 10.82
CA ASP A 43 10.48 -2.24 10.84
C ASP A 43 10.07 -3.14 9.66
N ARG A 44 9.53 -2.56 8.58
CA ARG A 44 9.22 -3.35 7.39
C ARG A 44 10.50 -3.64 6.61
N VAL A 45 10.69 -4.89 6.23
CA VAL A 45 11.81 -5.37 5.45
C VAL A 45 11.36 -5.68 4.03
N TYR A 46 12.20 -5.34 3.05
CA TYR A 46 11.93 -5.48 1.63
C TYR A 46 13.13 -6.12 0.94
N VAL A 47 12.90 -7.21 0.21
CA VAL A 47 13.93 -7.83 -0.65
C VAL A 47 14.14 -7.10 -1.98
N SER A 48 13.21 -6.21 -2.34
CA SER A 48 13.23 -5.44 -3.58
C SER A 48 13.48 -3.96 -3.28
N MET A 49 14.56 -3.42 -3.85
CA MET A 49 14.89 -1.99 -3.74
C MET A 49 13.78 -1.08 -4.29
N PRO A 50 13.20 -1.34 -5.48
CA PRO A 50 12.02 -0.59 -5.94
C PRO A 50 10.85 -0.63 -4.95
N ALA A 51 10.58 -1.79 -4.33
CA ALA A 51 9.51 -1.91 -3.34
C ALA A 51 9.80 -1.12 -2.06
N LEU A 52 11.05 -1.13 -1.59
CA LEU A 52 11.49 -0.32 -0.45
C LEU A 52 11.37 1.18 -0.74
N SER A 53 11.93 1.65 -1.87
CA SER A 53 11.85 3.06 -2.26
C SER A 53 10.40 3.53 -2.37
N MET A 54 9.55 2.68 -2.95
CA MET A 54 8.12 2.96 -3.07
C MET A 54 7.41 3.00 -1.72
N HIS A 55 7.81 2.15 -0.78
CA HIS A 55 7.29 2.17 0.58
C HIS A 55 7.78 3.41 1.35
N ILE A 56 9.02 3.85 1.18
CA ILE A 56 9.52 5.06 1.84
C ILE A 56 8.66 6.29 1.49
N LEU A 57 8.13 6.36 0.26
CA LEU A 57 7.18 7.40 -0.15
C LEU A 57 5.87 7.40 0.65
N THR A 58 5.48 6.30 1.30
CA THR A 58 4.30 6.29 2.19
C THR A 58 4.56 7.02 3.49
N HIS A 59 5.81 7.04 3.97
CA HIS A 59 6.21 7.82 5.16
C HIS A 59 6.37 9.29 4.84
N LYS A 60 6.79 9.61 3.61
CA LYS A 60 6.95 10.98 3.10
C LYS A 60 5.66 11.56 2.51
N ALA A 61 4.55 10.81 2.49
CA ALA A 61 3.40 11.05 1.61
C ALA A 61 3.07 12.54 1.43
N SER A 62 3.35 13.08 0.23
CA SER A 62 3.28 14.53 -0.06
C SER A 62 2.19 14.90 -1.08
N HIS A 63 1.36 13.93 -1.52
CA HIS A 63 0.35 14.19 -2.56
C HIS A 63 -1.05 14.27 -1.93
N LYS A 64 -1.37 15.44 -1.40
CA LYS A 64 -2.67 15.74 -0.79
C LYS A 64 -3.69 16.13 -1.87
N CYS A 65 -4.89 15.57 -1.78
CA CYS A 65 -6.04 16.00 -2.55
C CYS A 65 -6.48 17.39 -2.12
N SER A 66 -6.55 18.32 -3.07
CA SER A 66 -7.02 19.69 -2.82
C SER A 66 -8.50 19.76 -2.47
N VAL A 67 -9.30 18.76 -2.87
CA VAL A 67 -10.76 18.74 -2.68
C VAL A 67 -11.16 18.16 -1.33
N CYS A 68 -10.63 16.98 -0.96
CA CYS A 68 -11.04 16.27 0.26
C CYS A 68 -9.91 16.07 1.28
N GLY A 69 -8.71 16.57 1.00
CA GLY A 69 -7.57 16.48 1.92
C GLY A 69 -6.95 15.09 2.07
N LYS A 70 -7.45 14.06 1.39
CA LYS A 70 -6.86 12.71 1.39
C LYS A 70 -5.43 12.73 0.86
N VAL A 71 -4.53 12.02 1.52
CA VAL A 71 -3.12 11.96 1.15
C VAL A 71 -2.82 10.64 0.44
N PHE A 72 -2.10 10.72 -0.67
CA PHE A 72 -1.69 9.58 -1.46
C PHE A 72 -0.16 9.47 -1.46
N SER A 73 0.32 8.23 -1.51
CA SER A 73 1.76 7.93 -1.57
C SER A 73 2.38 8.16 -2.95
N ARG A 74 1.55 8.26 -4.00
CA ARG A 74 2.00 8.44 -5.39
C ARG A 74 1.13 9.47 -6.11
N LEU A 75 1.74 10.27 -6.99
CA LEU A 75 1.03 11.29 -7.75
C LEU A 75 -0.05 10.70 -8.67
N TRP A 76 0.22 9.59 -9.36
CA TRP A 76 -0.76 8.97 -10.26
C TRP A 76 -1.99 8.41 -9.52
N LEU A 77 -1.83 8.00 -8.24
CA LEU A 77 -2.95 7.60 -7.38
C LEU A 77 -3.81 8.82 -7.03
N LEU A 78 -3.17 9.95 -6.69
CA LEU A 78 -3.88 11.22 -6.50
C LEU A 78 -4.61 11.65 -7.78
N GLN A 79 -3.95 11.62 -8.94
CA GLN A 79 -4.58 11.97 -10.22
C GLN A 79 -5.76 11.04 -10.56
N GLY A 80 -5.64 9.74 -10.26
CA GLY A 80 -6.74 8.79 -10.39
C GLY A 80 -7.90 9.11 -9.46
N HIS A 81 -7.59 9.45 -8.22
CA HIS A 81 -8.58 9.88 -7.24
C HIS A 81 -9.27 11.20 -7.65
N LEU A 82 -8.55 12.17 -8.21
CA LEU A 82 -9.16 13.43 -8.65
C LEU A 82 -10.26 13.22 -9.70
N ARG A 83 -10.17 12.15 -10.50
CA ARG A 83 -11.24 11.77 -11.44
C ARG A 83 -12.54 11.35 -10.75
N SER A 84 -12.50 10.92 -9.49
CA SER A 84 -13.73 10.68 -8.71
C SER A 84 -14.43 11.98 -8.30
N HIS A 85 -13.70 13.09 -8.22
CA HIS A 85 -14.28 14.40 -7.93
C HIS A 85 -14.80 15.09 -9.19
N THR A 86 -14.05 15.01 -10.29
CA THR A 86 -14.44 15.66 -11.56
C THR A 86 -15.42 14.83 -12.38
N GLY A 87 -15.63 13.56 -12.02
CA GLY A 87 -16.46 12.64 -12.81
C GLY A 87 -15.83 12.21 -14.13
N GLN A 88 -14.56 12.57 -14.40
CA GLN A 88 -13.87 12.21 -15.64
C GLN A 88 -13.71 10.69 -15.76
N ARG A 89 -14.16 10.15 -16.90
CA ARG A 89 -14.07 8.73 -17.22
C ARG A 89 -13.41 8.55 -18.59
N PRO A 90 -12.08 8.71 -18.69
CA PRO A 90 -11.38 8.70 -19.98
C PRO A 90 -11.27 7.31 -20.60
N PHE A 91 -11.56 6.23 -19.85
CA PHE A 91 -11.37 4.86 -20.32
C PHE A 91 -12.71 4.26 -20.74
N GLY A 92 -12.98 4.23 -22.05
CA GLY A 92 -14.18 3.61 -22.63
C GLY A 92 -14.02 2.12 -22.89
N CYS A 93 -15.08 1.35 -22.65
CA CYS A 93 -15.20 -0.02 -23.13
C CYS A 93 -15.56 -0.01 -24.61
N ALA A 94 -14.75 -0.67 -25.45
CA ALA A 94 -15.01 -0.77 -26.88
C ALA A 94 -16.25 -1.63 -27.22
N HIS A 95 -16.68 -2.51 -26.31
CA HIS A 95 -17.80 -3.43 -26.57
C HIS A 95 -19.16 -2.79 -26.27
N CYS A 96 -19.27 -2.02 -25.17
CA CYS A 96 -20.55 -1.45 -24.73
C CYS A 96 -20.53 0.07 -24.55
N GLY A 97 -19.43 0.75 -24.86
CA GLY A 97 -19.29 2.21 -24.74
C GLY A 97 -19.18 2.74 -23.31
N LYS A 98 -19.33 1.89 -22.28
CA LYS A 98 -19.31 2.32 -20.87
C LYS A 98 -17.95 2.90 -20.48
N ASN A 99 -17.94 4.05 -19.82
CA ASN A 99 -16.71 4.73 -19.40
C ASN A 99 -16.35 4.50 -17.93
N PHE A 100 -15.05 4.42 -17.67
CA PHE A 100 -14.44 4.17 -16.36
C PHE A 100 -13.38 5.22 -16.01
N ALA A 101 -13.23 5.50 -14.71
CA ALA A 101 -12.27 6.45 -14.19
C ALA A 101 -10.84 5.88 -14.14
N ASP A 102 -10.65 4.57 -14.21
CA ASP A 102 -9.33 3.95 -14.21
C ASP A 102 -9.27 2.70 -15.10
N ARG A 103 -8.05 2.34 -15.50
CA ARG A 103 -7.79 1.19 -16.39
C ARG A 103 -8.05 -0.16 -15.71
N SER A 104 -7.85 -0.26 -14.40
CA SER A 104 -8.03 -1.51 -13.67
C SER A 104 -9.51 -1.91 -13.65
N ASN A 105 -10.39 -0.95 -13.40
CA ASN A 105 -11.84 -1.09 -13.44
C ASN A 105 -12.35 -1.36 -14.85
N LEU A 106 -11.78 -0.70 -15.88
CA LEU A 106 -12.08 -1.07 -17.27
C LEU A 106 -11.67 -2.51 -17.57
N ARG A 107 -10.48 -2.96 -17.15
CA ARG A 107 -10.03 -4.34 -17.36
C ARG A 107 -10.96 -5.35 -16.68
N ALA A 108 -11.27 -5.12 -15.40
CA ALA A 108 -12.21 -5.96 -14.66
C ALA A 108 -13.58 -6.02 -15.35
N HIS A 109 -14.05 -4.90 -15.90
CA HIS A 109 -15.27 -4.87 -16.69
C HIS A 109 -15.15 -5.61 -18.02
N ILE A 110 -14.02 -5.54 -18.72
CA ILE A 110 -13.84 -6.28 -19.98
C ILE A 110 -13.96 -7.80 -19.73
N LEU A 111 -13.48 -8.30 -18.59
CA LEU A 111 -13.62 -9.71 -18.22
C LEU A 111 -15.09 -10.16 -18.14
N THR A 112 -16.02 -9.26 -17.77
CA THR A 112 -17.45 -9.57 -17.76
C THR A 112 -18.05 -9.77 -19.16
N HIS A 113 -17.39 -9.26 -20.20
CA HIS A 113 -17.79 -9.52 -21.60
C HIS A 113 -17.18 -10.80 -22.15
N THR A 114 -15.93 -11.09 -21.79
CA THR A 114 -15.24 -12.29 -22.27
C THR A 114 -15.64 -13.55 -21.52
N GLY A 115 -16.35 -13.44 -20.40
CA GLY A 115 -16.81 -14.58 -19.61
C GLY A 115 -15.68 -15.42 -19.01
N LEU A 116 -14.49 -14.81 -18.83
CA LEU A 116 -13.32 -15.41 -18.20
C LEU A 116 -13.31 -15.17 -16.69
#